data_AF-A0A2V9I8E8-F1
#
_entry.id   AF-A0A2V9I8E8-F1
#
_cell.length_a   1.000
_cell.length_b   1.000
_cell.length_c   1.000
_cell.angle_alpha   90.00
_cell.angle_beta   90.00
_cell.angle_gamma   90.00
#
_symmetry.space_group_name_H-M   'P 1'
#
loop_
_entity.id
_entity.type
_entity.pdbx_description
1 polymer ?
#
loop_
_entity_poly.entity_id
_entity_poly.type
_entity_poly.pdbx_seq_one_letter_code
_entity_poly.pdbx_strand_id
1 'polypeptide(L)'
;IQSAVYNHNFLVLDKQPPGPDFGITVPFQIRSRLPSGEFAEIRRNHVVYLKVLQNEARVQTLVEGFDRSPEANDIRIENRRVGAGMRITGDHPLSGLNLWSIRTVLAMEPFIAMTIDPGKEFTWKMSYEYYTLPPHAE
;
A
#
# COMPACT_ATOMS: atom_id res chain seq x y z
N ILE A 1 19.13 10.93 -17.14
CA ILE A 1 18.36 9.71 -16.80
C ILE A 1 16.93 10.11 -16.53
N GLN A 2 15.95 9.46 -17.18
CA GLN A 2 14.53 9.58 -16.84
C GLN A 2 14.04 8.17 -16.49
N SER A 3 13.56 7.97 -15.27
CA SER A 3 13.13 6.65 -14.76
C SER A 3 12.14 6.81 -13.61
N ALA A 4 11.67 5.71 -13.05
CA ALA A 4 10.93 5.67 -11.80
C ALA A 4 11.54 4.65 -10.84
N VAL A 5 11.46 4.92 -9.55
CA VAL A 5 11.84 3.99 -8.48
C VAL A 5 10.63 3.64 -7.64
N TYR A 6 10.56 2.41 -7.16
CA TYR A 6 9.56 1.94 -6.21
C TYR A 6 10.16 0.85 -5.34
N ASN A 7 9.49 0.54 -4.23
CA ASN A 7 9.87 -0.57 -3.37
C ASN A 7 8.79 -1.65 -3.39
N HIS A 8 9.16 -2.85 -3.84
CA HIS A 8 8.30 -4.04 -3.81
C HIS A 8 8.34 -4.70 -2.43
N ASN A 9 7.89 -3.95 -1.41
CA ASN A 9 8.00 -4.36 -0.01
C ASN A 9 6.95 -5.42 0.34
N PHE A 10 7.40 -6.65 0.55
CA PHE A 10 6.56 -7.78 0.92
C PHE A 10 6.27 -7.82 2.42
N LEU A 11 5.18 -7.14 2.83
CA LEU A 11 4.73 -7.14 4.22
C LEU A 11 4.11 -8.51 4.59
N VAL A 12 4.55 -9.01 5.74
CA VAL A 12 3.97 -10.17 6.44
C VAL A 12 3.80 -9.80 7.91
N LEU A 13 2.56 -9.83 8.41
CA LEU A 13 2.25 -9.66 9.83
C LEU A 13 1.82 -11.02 10.41
N ASP A 14 2.57 -11.50 11.40
CA ASP A 14 2.30 -12.76 12.13
C ASP A 14 2.11 -14.01 11.23
N LYS A 15 2.80 -14.05 10.08
CA LYS A 15 2.69 -15.13 9.07
C LYS A 15 1.27 -15.35 8.55
N GLN A 16 0.38 -14.37 8.71
CA GLN A 16 -1.01 -14.49 8.28
C GLN A 16 -1.13 -14.19 6.79
N PRO A 17 -1.91 -15.00 6.05
CA PRO A 17 -2.27 -14.64 4.69
C PRO A 17 -3.12 -13.35 4.70
N PRO A 18 -2.99 -12.49 3.67
CA PRO A 18 -3.92 -11.38 3.48
C PRO A 18 -5.37 -11.87 3.44
N GLY A 19 -6.25 -11.18 4.15
CA GLY A 19 -7.63 -11.59 4.40
C GLY A 19 -8.38 -10.54 5.25
N PRO A 20 -9.61 -10.84 5.71
CA PRO A 20 -10.51 -9.82 6.29
C PRO A 20 -9.99 -9.06 7.52
N ASP A 21 -8.97 -9.60 8.20
CA ASP A 21 -8.30 -8.91 9.30
C ASP A 21 -7.43 -7.73 8.83
N PHE A 22 -6.99 -7.75 7.57
CA PHE A 22 -6.20 -6.69 6.95
C PHE A 22 -7.07 -5.59 6.35
N GLY A 23 -6.67 -4.34 6.60
CA GLY A 23 -7.19 -3.16 5.93
C GLY A 23 -6.07 -2.25 5.45
N ILE A 24 -6.29 -1.61 4.32
CA ILE A 24 -5.38 -0.59 3.77
C ILE A 24 -6.13 0.74 3.76
N THR A 25 -5.47 1.81 4.20
CA THR A 25 -6.00 3.17 4.19
C THR A 25 -5.04 4.11 3.50
N VAL A 26 -5.56 4.98 2.64
CA VAL A 26 -4.80 6.06 1.97
C VAL A 26 -5.44 7.43 2.29
N PRO A 27 -4.74 8.55 2.08
CA PRO A 27 -5.23 9.88 2.49
C PRO A 27 -6.14 10.56 1.45
N PHE A 28 -6.54 9.82 0.40
CA PHE A 28 -7.34 10.33 -0.72
C PHE A 28 -8.47 9.36 -1.09
N GLN A 29 -9.47 9.83 -1.84
CA GLN A 29 -10.51 8.94 -2.37
C GLN A 29 -9.97 8.11 -3.53
N ILE A 30 -10.00 6.79 -3.39
CA ILE A 30 -9.55 5.87 -4.42
C ILE A 30 -10.57 5.86 -5.56
N ARG A 31 -10.08 6.01 -6.80
CA ARG A 31 -10.90 6.03 -8.03
C ARG A 31 -10.72 4.80 -8.91
N SER A 32 -9.88 3.86 -8.50
CA SER A 32 -9.64 2.60 -9.20
C SER A 32 -10.82 1.65 -9.13
N ARG A 33 -10.82 0.67 -10.05
CA ARG A 33 -11.60 -0.56 -9.91
C ARG A 33 -10.67 -1.67 -9.44
N LEU A 34 -11.19 -2.59 -8.62
CA LEU A 34 -10.51 -3.84 -8.30
C LEU A 34 -10.99 -4.93 -9.26
N PRO A 35 -10.11 -5.48 -10.13
CA PRO A 35 -10.47 -6.65 -10.94
C PRO A 35 -10.79 -7.88 -10.08
N SER A 36 -10.32 -7.90 -8.84
CA SER A 36 -10.46 -8.96 -7.83
C SER A 36 -11.61 -8.69 -6.85
N GLY A 37 -12.75 -8.21 -7.35
CA GLY A 37 -13.90 -7.79 -6.54
C GLY A 37 -14.51 -8.88 -5.62
N GLU A 38 -14.23 -10.15 -5.86
CA GLU A 38 -14.61 -11.24 -4.94
C GLU A 38 -13.76 -11.28 -3.66
N PHE A 39 -12.49 -10.85 -3.75
CA PHE A 39 -11.51 -10.96 -2.67
C PHE A 39 -11.29 -9.67 -1.92
N ALA A 40 -11.52 -8.52 -2.56
CA ALA A 40 -11.35 -7.22 -1.95
C ALA A 40 -12.29 -6.18 -2.55
N GLU A 41 -12.58 -5.15 -1.77
CA GLU A 41 -13.43 -4.03 -2.14
C GLU A 41 -12.73 -2.70 -1.83
N ILE A 42 -12.92 -1.70 -2.70
CA ILE A 42 -12.56 -0.31 -2.42
C ILE A 42 -13.77 0.38 -1.78
N ARG A 43 -13.58 0.91 -0.58
CA ARG A 43 -14.57 1.71 0.16
C ARG A 43 -14.01 3.10 0.42
N ARG A 44 -14.32 4.05 -0.47
CA ARG A 44 -13.78 5.43 -0.43
C ARG A 44 -12.25 5.45 -0.47
N ASN A 45 -11.59 5.61 0.67
CA ASN A 45 -10.14 5.68 0.83
C ASN A 45 -9.56 4.41 1.47
N HIS A 46 -10.36 3.34 1.57
CA HIS A 46 -9.95 2.06 2.13
C HIS A 46 -9.98 0.95 1.08
N VAL A 47 -9.05 0.01 1.17
CA VAL A 47 -9.16 -1.32 0.57
C VAL A 47 -9.35 -2.32 1.70
N VAL A 48 -10.41 -3.13 1.60
CA VAL A 48 -10.71 -4.19 2.57
C VAL A 48 -10.76 -5.53 1.87
N TYR A 49 -10.24 -6.56 2.53
CA TYR A 49 -10.34 -7.93 2.04
C TYR A 49 -11.67 -8.55 2.48
N LEU A 50 -12.34 -9.24 1.57
CA LEU A 50 -13.60 -9.95 1.80
C LEU A 50 -13.38 -11.43 2.12
N LYS A 51 -12.27 -12.00 1.63
CA LYS A 51 -11.89 -13.40 1.82
C LYS A 51 -10.39 -13.51 2.03
N VAL A 52 -9.95 -14.57 2.70
CA VAL A 52 -8.53 -14.91 2.80
C VAL A 52 -8.01 -15.32 1.42
N LEU A 53 -6.88 -14.75 1.01
CA LEU A 53 -6.22 -15.15 -0.23
C LEU A 53 -5.59 -16.53 -0.08
N GLN A 54 -6.01 -17.47 -0.92
CA GLN A 54 -5.53 -18.84 -0.95
C GLN A 54 -5.10 -19.23 -2.37
N ASN A 55 -4.27 -20.27 -2.50
CA ASN A 55 -3.83 -20.80 -3.80
C ASN A 55 -3.23 -19.70 -4.71
N GLU A 56 -3.87 -19.46 -5.86
CA GLU A 56 -3.51 -18.46 -6.87
C GLU A 56 -4.31 -17.16 -6.76
N ALA A 57 -5.12 -17.01 -5.71
CA ALA A 57 -5.88 -15.79 -5.49
C ALA A 57 -4.92 -14.59 -5.31
N ARG A 58 -5.25 -13.50 -6.01
CA ARG A 58 -4.48 -12.26 -6.01
C ARG A 58 -5.41 -11.06 -5.93
N VAL A 59 -4.96 -10.05 -5.20
CA VAL A 59 -5.52 -8.70 -5.25
C VAL A 59 -4.46 -7.79 -5.84
N GLN A 60 -4.74 -7.26 -7.01
CA GLN A 60 -3.84 -6.34 -7.71
C GLN A 60 -4.64 -5.22 -8.36
N THR A 61 -4.18 -3.98 -8.19
CA THR A 61 -4.68 -2.84 -8.95
C THR A 61 -3.70 -1.67 -8.91
N LEU A 62 -3.68 -0.89 -9.99
CA LEU A 62 -3.13 0.46 -9.93
C LEU A 62 -4.11 1.34 -9.16
N VAL A 63 -3.63 1.98 -8.10
CA VAL A 63 -4.42 2.83 -7.22
C VAL A 63 -4.38 4.25 -7.76
N GLU A 64 -5.55 4.79 -8.10
CA GLU A 64 -5.76 6.12 -8.67
C GLU A 64 -6.54 7.01 -7.70
N GLY A 65 -6.49 8.32 -7.92
CA GLY A 65 -7.19 9.32 -7.10
C GLY A 65 -6.28 10.13 -6.17
N PHE A 66 -4.99 9.81 -6.14
CA PHE A 66 -3.98 10.65 -5.49
C PHE A 66 -3.73 11.94 -6.27
N ASP A 67 -3.30 12.98 -5.57
CA ASP A 67 -2.79 14.21 -6.16
C ASP A 67 -1.25 14.17 -6.27
N ARG A 68 -0.65 15.22 -6.82
CA ARG A 68 0.82 15.34 -6.96
C ARG A 68 1.45 15.96 -5.71
N SER A 69 1.11 15.42 -4.54
CA SER A 69 1.66 15.84 -3.25
C SER A 69 2.46 14.71 -2.58
N PRO A 70 3.52 15.00 -1.81
CA PRO A 70 4.18 13.99 -0.98
C PRO A 70 3.24 13.35 0.05
N GLU A 71 2.25 14.10 0.53
CA GLU A 71 1.26 13.66 1.53
C GLU A 71 0.44 12.45 1.03
N ALA A 72 0.29 12.29 -0.28
CA ALA A 72 -0.36 11.12 -0.87
C ALA A 72 0.32 9.78 -0.52
N ASN A 73 1.59 9.80 -0.08
CA ASN A 73 2.31 8.62 0.37
C ASN A 73 1.87 8.11 1.77
N ASP A 74 1.03 8.82 2.53
CA ASP A 74 0.61 8.39 3.88
C ASP A 74 -0.34 7.19 3.86
N ILE A 75 0.24 6.00 3.67
CA ILE A 75 -0.47 4.73 3.51
C ILE A 75 -0.36 3.95 4.82
N ARG A 76 -1.49 3.47 5.33
CA ARG A 76 -1.55 2.56 6.48
C ARG A 76 -2.00 1.17 6.05
N ILE A 77 -1.30 0.14 6.49
CA ILE A 77 -1.69 -1.26 6.36
C ILE A 77 -1.80 -1.84 7.77
N GLU A 78 -2.97 -2.29 8.16
CA GLU A 78 -3.29 -2.69 9.54
C GLU A 78 -3.89 -4.10 9.55
N ASN A 79 -3.49 -4.93 10.51
CA ASN A 79 -4.14 -6.20 10.83
C ASN A 79 -4.74 -6.12 12.23
N ARG A 80 -6.07 -6.08 12.31
CA ARG A 80 -6.81 -5.88 13.56
C ARG A 80 -6.75 -7.07 14.49
N ARG A 81 -6.67 -8.29 13.96
CA ARG A 81 -6.62 -9.51 14.77
C ARG A 81 -5.34 -9.63 15.57
N VAL A 82 -4.21 -9.19 15.03
CA VAL A 82 -2.92 -9.20 15.74
C VAL A 82 -2.61 -7.89 16.42
N GLY A 83 -3.40 -6.84 16.16
CA GLY A 83 -3.15 -5.52 16.72
C GLY A 83 -1.86 -4.90 16.21
N ALA A 84 -1.49 -5.09 14.94
CA ALA A 84 -0.26 -4.54 14.36
C ALA A 84 -0.53 -3.80 13.05
N GLY A 85 0.25 -2.76 12.79
CA GLY A 85 0.18 -1.98 11.56
C GLY A 85 1.55 -1.52 11.06
N MET A 86 1.57 -1.13 9.79
CA MET A 86 2.68 -0.44 9.15
C MET A 86 2.17 0.83 8.50
N ARG A 87 2.90 1.94 8.67
CA ARG A 87 2.66 3.21 8.00
C ARG A 87 3.81 3.49 7.04
N ILE A 88 3.47 3.85 5.81
CA ILE A 88 4.41 4.29 4.79
C ILE A 88 4.26 5.80 4.66
N THR A 89 5.37 6.53 4.55
CA THR A 89 5.40 7.94 4.15
C THR A 89 6.57 8.19 3.21
N GLY A 90 6.47 9.23 2.38
CA GLY A 90 7.47 9.59 1.39
C GLY A 90 7.66 11.11 1.29
N ASP A 91 8.81 11.55 0.80
CA ASP A 91 9.16 12.97 0.64
C ASP A 91 8.94 13.51 -0.79
N HIS A 92 8.55 12.66 -1.74
CA HIS A 92 8.24 13.04 -3.12
C HIS A 92 6.80 12.70 -3.51
N PRO A 93 6.19 13.46 -4.43
CA PRO A 93 4.89 13.11 -5.00
C PRO A 93 4.87 11.72 -5.64
N LEU A 94 3.74 11.04 -5.50
CA LEU A 94 3.49 9.78 -6.22
C LEU A 94 3.47 10.03 -7.73
N SER A 95 4.26 9.27 -8.48
CA SER A 95 4.10 9.12 -9.93
C SER A 95 3.22 7.92 -10.29
N GLY A 96 2.94 7.06 -9.33
CA GLY A 96 2.13 5.85 -9.45
C GLY A 96 1.99 5.17 -8.08
N LEU A 97 0.96 4.34 -7.92
CA LEU A 97 0.76 3.52 -6.74
C LEU A 97 0.17 2.18 -7.16
N ASN A 98 0.80 1.07 -6.78
CA ASN A 98 0.30 -0.26 -7.06
C ASN A 98 0.00 -1.01 -5.76
N LEU A 99 -1.13 -1.70 -5.72
CA LEU A 99 -1.42 -2.72 -4.73
C LEU A 99 -1.08 -4.08 -5.34
N TRP A 100 -0.23 -4.86 -4.67
CA TRP A 100 0.04 -6.25 -5.00
C TRP A 100 -0.14 -7.12 -3.76
N SER A 101 -0.97 -8.16 -3.86
CA SER A 101 -1.18 -9.07 -2.75
C SER A 101 -1.53 -10.47 -3.23
N ILE A 102 -0.89 -11.46 -2.60
CA ILE A 102 -1.08 -12.89 -2.83
C ILE A 102 -1.13 -13.58 -1.46
N ARG A 103 -1.37 -14.91 -1.43
CA ARG A 103 -1.51 -15.67 -0.17
C ARG A 103 -0.38 -15.47 0.85
N THR A 104 0.83 -15.10 0.43
CA THR A 104 2.01 -14.99 1.32
C THR A 104 2.34 -13.55 1.72
N VAL A 105 1.95 -12.53 0.96
CA VAL A 105 2.46 -11.16 1.09
C VAL A 105 1.44 -10.11 0.65
N LEU A 106 1.56 -8.90 1.20
CA LEU A 106 0.85 -7.70 0.77
C LEU A 106 1.88 -6.58 0.57
N ALA A 107 1.78 -5.84 -0.54
CA ALA A 107 2.62 -4.70 -0.86
C ALA A 107 1.78 -3.52 -1.35
N MET A 108 2.03 -2.35 -0.78
CA MET A 108 1.66 -1.06 -1.37
C MET A 108 2.93 -0.42 -1.91
N GLU A 109 2.94 -0.14 -3.20
CA GLU A 109 4.14 0.20 -3.97
C GLU A 109 4.04 1.63 -4.50
N PRO A 110 4.47 2.62 -3.72
CA PRO A 110 4.55 4.01 -4.18
C PRO A 110 5.72 4.15 -5.16
N PHE A 111 5.44 4.75 -6.32
CA PHE A 111 6.44 5.07 -7.35
C PHE A 111 6.82 6.54 -7.27
N ILE A 112 8.11 6.82 -7.45
CA ILE A 112 8.67 8.17 -7.54
C ILE A 112 9.31 8.33 -8.91
N ALA A 113 8.91 9.37 -9.65
CA ALA A 113 9.54 9.73 -10.91
C ALA A 113 10.87 10.45 -10.66
N MET A 114 11.91 10.06 -11.40
CA MET A 114 13.26 10.61 -11.29
C MET A 114 13.69 11.21 -12.62
N THR A 115 14.16 12.45 -12.60
CA THR A 115 14.86 13.10 -13.72
C THR A 115 16.22 13.58 -13.20
N ILE A 116 17.30 13.01 -13.74
CA ILE A 116 18.67 13.23 -13.25
C ILE A 116 19.55 13.67 -14.43
N ASP A 117 20.08 14.88 -14.35
CA ASP A 117 21.01 15.42 -15.35
C ASP A 117 22.41 14.79 -15.23
N PRO A 118 23.23 14.82 -16.29
CA PRO A 118 24.61 14.34 -16.22
C PRO A 118 25.41 14.98 -15.08
N GLY A 119 26.04 14.15 -14.24
CA GLY A 119 26.83 14.62 -13.10
C GLY A 119 26.02 15.13 -11.90
N LYS A 120 24.70 14.91 -11.87
CA LYS A 120 23.83 15.26 -10.74
C LYS A 120 23.38 14.04 -9.96
N GLU A 121 22.93 14.30 -8.74
CA GLU A 121 22.35 13.32 -7.82
C GLU A 121 20.86 13.59 -7.63
N PHE A 122 20.10 12.54 -7.31
CA PHE A 122 18.71 12.62 -6.92
C PHE A 122 18.52 11.79 -5.65
N THR A 123 17.85 12.36 -4.66
CA THR A 123 17.61 11.72 -3.37
C THR A 123 16.13 11.63 -3.09
N TRP A 124 15.73 10.53 -2.45
CA TRP A 124 14.36 10.30 -2.00
C TRP A 124 14.41 9.51 -0.70
N LYS A 125 13.36 9.64 0.10
CA LYS A 125 13.18 8.94 1.36
C LYS A 125 11.78 8.35 1.43
N MET A 126 11.73 7.06 1.73
CA MET A 126 10.51 6.36 2.16
C MET A 126 10.72 5.90 3.60
N SER A 127 9.74 6.13 4.47
CA SER A 127 9.75 5.66 5.85
C SER A 127 8.68 4.59 6.04
N TYR A 128 9.06 3.51 6.72
CA TYR A 128 8.19 2.39 7.08
C TYR A 128 8.19 2.28 8.60
N GLU A 129 7.10 2.70 9.22
CA GLU A 129 6.92 2.70 10.66
C GLU A 129 6.00 1.55 11.06
N TYR A 130 6.47 0.67 11.95
CA TYR A 130 5.67 -0.42 12.51
C TYR A 130 5.16 -0.01 13.89
N TYR A 131 3.88 -0.30 14.16
CA TYR A 131 3.23 0.08 15.41
C TYR A 131 2.19 -0.97 15.83
N THR A 132 1.77 -0.89 17.09
CA THR A 132 0.63 -1.66 17.61
C THR A 132 -0.65 -0.84 17.54
N LEU A 133 -1.76 -1.52 17.26
CA LEU A 133 -3.08 -0.93 17.31
C LEU A 133 -3.57 -0.89 18.77
N PRO A 134 -4.40 0.10 19.14
CA PRO A 134 -5.07 0.09 20.44
C PRO A 134 -5.89 -1.20 20.60
N PRO A 135 -6.04 -1.73 21.83
CA PRO A 135 -6.98 -2.81 22.10
C PRO A 135 -8.37 -2.38 21.63
N HIS A 136 -9.11 -3.28 20.98
CA HIS A 136 -10.52 -3.02 20.68
C HIS A 136 -11.27 -2.75 21.99
N ALA A 137 -11.98 -1.62 22.07
CA ALA A 137 -12.98 -1.43 23.12
C ALA A 137 -14.14 -2.40 22.85
N GLU A 138 -14.48 -3.21 23.85
CA GLU A 138 -15.62 -4.15 23.84
C GLU A 138 -16.96 -3.44 23.61
#